data_AF-A0A0F9NZF8-F1
#
_entry.id   AF-A0A0F9NZF8-F1
#
_cell.length_a   1.000
_cell.length_b   1.000
_cell.length_c   1.000
_cell.angle_alpha   90.00
_cell.angle_beta   90.00
_cell.angle_gamma   90.00
#
_symmetry.space_group_name_H-M   'P 1'
#
loop_
_entity.id
_entity.type
_entity.pdbx_description
1 polymer ?
#
loop_
_entity_poly.entity_id
_entity_poly.type
_entity_poly.pdbx_seq_one_letter_code
_entity_poly.pdbx_strand_id
1 'polypeptide(L)' 'MTPAELKNQVEQGKDRFFFTRKTMRFFGDTMRNYGVKDAGEVWELYRKHPVNHGLSSSAYFDKKTYRRVFAKS' A
#
# COMPACT_ATOMS: atom_id res chain seq x y z
N MET A 1 11.86 5.65 -0.85
CA MET A 1 10.74 4.74 -0.58
C MET A 1 10.23 4.16 -1.88
N THR A 2 10.54 2.89 -2.14
CA THR A 2 9.97 2.09 -3.23
C THR A 2 8.78 1.26 -2.71
N PRO A 3 7.92 0.70 -3.59
CA PRO A 3 6.87 -0.22 -3.16
C PRO A 3 7.41 -1.43 -2.39
N ALA A 4 8.58 -1.95 -2.77
CA ALA A 4 9.20 -3.09 -2.10
C ALA A 4 9.72 -2.72 -0.70
N GLU A 5 10.33 -1.54 -0.55
CA GLU A 5 10.73 -1.01 0.76
C GLU A 5 9.52 -0.81 1.68
N LEU A 6 8.45 -0.20 1.16
CA LEU A 6 7.23 0.02 1.94
C LEU A 6 6.60 -1.31 2.38
N LYS A 7 6.54 -2.31 1.49
CA LYS A 7 6.11 -3.66 1.82
C LYS A 7 6.92 -4.23 2.98
N ASN A 8 8.25 -4.17 2.91
CA ASN A 8 9.12 -4.74 3.94
C ASN A 8 8.88 -4.10 5.31
N GLN A 9 8.61 -2.78 5.37
CA GLN A 9 8.31 -2.08 6.61
C GLN A 9 6.93 -2.45 7.16
N VAL A 10 5.90 -2.46 6.29
CA VAL A 10 4.51 -2.80 6.67
C VAL A 10 4.40 -4.25 7.15
N GLU A 11 5.15 -5.18 6.55
CA GLU A 11 5.19 -6.59 6.93
C GLU A 11 5.81 -6.85 8.32
N GLN A 12 6.64 -5.93 8.82
CA GLN A 12 7.18 -5.98 10.18
C GLN A 12 6.19 -5.42 11.22
N GLY A 13 5.15 -4.72 10.77
CA GLY A 13 4.21 -4.01 11.62
C GLY A 13 2.89 -4.74 11.87
N LYS A 14 1.88 -3.96 12.28
CA LYS A 14 0.53 -4.46 12.56
C LYS A 14 -0.24 -4.86 11.29
N ASP A 15 0.05 -4.19 10.17
CA ASP A 15 -0.60 -4.41 8.88
C ASP A 15 0.12 -5.48 8.03
N ARG A 16 0.78 -6.44 8.67
CA ARG A 16 1.64 -7.43 8.01
C ARG A 16 0.98 -8.29 6.94
N PHE A 17 -0.34 -8.35 6.93
CA PHE A 17 -1.10 -9.14 5.96
C PHE A 17 -1.44 -8.37 4.66
N PHE A 18 -1.21 -7.05 4.62
CA PHE A 18 -1.61 -6.17 3.52
C PHE A 18 -0.96 -6.59 2.19
N PHE A 19 0.36 -6.82 2.19
CA PHE A 19 1.12 -7.21 1.00
C PHE A 19 1.30 -8.72 0.84
N THR A 20 0.55 -9.53 1.58
CA THR A 20 0.62 -10.99 1.38
C THR A 20 0.09 -11.35 -0.01
N ARG A 21 0.67 -12.39 -0.60
CA ARG A 21 0.23 -12.91 -1.91
C ARG A 21 -1.27 -13.23 -1.92
N LYS A 22 -1.82 -13.73 -0.80
CA LYS A 22 -3.25 -14.03 -0.64
C LYS A 22 -4.09 -12.76 -0.73
N THR A 23 -3.75 -11.72 0.04
CA THR A 23 -4.47 -10.44 0.03
C THR A 23 -4.39 -9.77 -1.33
N MET A 24 -3.19 -9.64 -1.91
CA MET A 24 -3.04 -9.03 -3.23
C MET A 24 -3.83 -9.79 -4.29
N ARG A 25 -3.72 -11.13 -4.34
CA ARG A 25 -4.49 -11.95 -5.30
C ARG A 25 -5.99 -11.80 -5.13
N PHE A 26 -6.49 -11.72 -3.89
CA PHE A 26 -7.91 -11.51 -3.61
C PHE A 26 -8.44 -10.23 -4.25
N PHE A 27 -7.66 -9.15 -4.21
CA PHE A 27 -8.01 -7.88 -4.85
C PHE A 27 -7.66 -7.81 -6.35
N GLY A 28 -6.95 -8.80 -6.91
CA GLY A 28 -6.44 -8.73 -8.29
C GLY A 28 -5.16 -7.88 -8.43
N ASP A 29 -4.46 -7.63 -7.33
CA ASP A 29 -3.24 -6.84 -7.27
C ASP A 29 -1.96 -7.68 -7.44
N THR A 30 -0.89 -6.99 -7.82
CA THR A 30 0.50 -7.48 -7.74
C THR A 30 1.42 -6.36 -7.28
N MET A 31 2.60 -6.69 -6.75
CA MET A 31 3.59 -5.67 -6.37
C MET A 31 3.99 -4.74 -7.53
N ARG A 32 3.93 -5.22 -8.77
CA ARG A 32 4.24 -4.41 -9.96
C ARG A 32 3.20 -3.31 -10.20
N ASN A 33 1.94 -3.57 -9.82
CA ASN A 33 0.84 -2.62 -9.97
C ASN A 33 0.90 -1.48 -8.96
N TYR A 34 1.66 -1.62 -7.87
CA TYR A 34 1.78 -0.56 -6.88
C TYR A 34 2.82 0.50 -7.28
N GLY A 35 2.47 1.75 -7.03
CA GLY A 35 3.38 2.88 -6.92
C GLY A 35 3.33 3.45 -5.51
N VAL A 36 4.41 4.10 -5.10
CA VAL A 36 4.45 4.86 -3.84
C VAL A 36 4.80 6.30 -4.20
N LYS A 37 4.09 7.25 -3.60
CA LYS A 37 4.44 8.67 -3.67
C LYS A 37 4.50 9.27 -2.27
N ASP A 38 5.34 10.29 -2.15
CA ASP A 38 5.37 11.13 -0.97
C ASP A 38 4.09 11.99 -0.93
N ALA A 39 3.35 11.92 0.17
CA ALA A 39 2.14 12.71 0.39
C ALA A 39 2.21 13.45 1.74
N GLY A 40 3.37 14.03 2.07
CA GLY A 40 3.55 14.83 3.28
C GLY A 40 3.91 13.96 4.48
N GLU A 41 3.00 13.82 5.44
CA GLU A 41 3.22 13.00 6.64
C GLU A 41 3.08 11.49 6.38
N VAL A 42 2.55 11.12 5.21
CA VAL A 42 2.24 9.73 4.85
C VAL A 42 2.91 9.33 3.53
N TRP A 43 3.12 8.03 3.37
CA TRP A 43 3.32 7.39 2.08
C TRP A 43 1.96 7.04 1.47
N GLU A 44 1.68 7.55 0.27
CA GLU A 44 0.52 7.09 -0.50
C GLU A 44 0.93 5.92 -1.39
N LEU A 45 0.35 4.75 -1.13
CA LEU A 45 0.39 3.58 -1.98
C LEU A 45 -0.78 3.66 -2.96
N TYR A 46 -0.50 3.98 -4.22
CA TYR A 46 -1.50 4.05 -5.27
C TYR A 46 -1.37 2.86 -6.23
N ARG A 47 -2.45 2.54 -6.93
CA ARG A 47 -2.47 1.54 -8.00
C ARG A 47 -2.22 2.22 -9.34
N LYS A 48 -1.30 1.67 -10.13
CA LYS A 48 -0.98 2.17 -11.47
C LYS A 48 -2.08 1.83 -12.47
N HIS A 49 -2.70 0.66 -12.31
CA HIS A 49 -3.83 0.21 -13.09
C HIS A 49 -4.98 -0.21 -12.16
N PRO A 50 -6.25 0.00 -12.56
CA PRO A 50 -7.40 -0.51 -11.84
C PRO A 50 -7.33 -2.03 -11.66
N VAL A 51 -7.84 -2.52 -10.53
CA VAL A 51 -7.94 -3.96 -10.26
C VAL A 51 -9.38 -4.45 -10.45
N ASN A 52 -9.70 -5.63 -9.92
CA ASN A 52 -11.03 -6.24 -10.05
C ASN A 52 -12.15 -5.20 -9.80
N HIS A 53 -13.13 -5.17 -10.70
CA HIS A 53 -14.26 -4.23 -10.69
C HIS A 53 -13.87 -2.74 -10.80
N GLY A 54 -12.69 -2.43 -11.34
CA GLY A 54 -12.24 -1.06 -11.57
C GLY A 54 -11.73 -0.34 -10.33
N LEU A 55 -11.52 -1.06 -9.22
CA LEU A 55 -11.03 -0.45 -7.98
C LEU A 55 -9.62 0.11 -8.18
N SER A 56 -9.43 1.39 -7.90
CA SER A 56 -8.14 2.09 -8.04
C SER A 56 -7.75 2.89 -6.78
N SER A 57 -8.43 2.67 -5.66
CA SER A 57 -8.23 3.44 -4.43
C SER A 57 -6.81 3.34 -3.90
N SER A 58 -6.30 4.47 -3.37
CA SER A 58 -5.02 4.52 -2.68
C SER A 58 -5.15 4.05 -1.23
N ALA A 59 -4.04 3.57 -0.68
CA ALA A 59 -3.85 3.36 0.75
C ALA A 59 -2.77 4.31 1.28
N TYR A 60 -2.86 4.70 2.55
CA TYR A 60 -1.93 5.64 3.17
C TYR A 60 -1.26 4.99 4.37
N PHE A 61 0.04 5.24 4.53
CA PHE A 61 0.84 4.69 5.62
C PHE A 61 1.64 5.81 6.29
N ASP A 62 1.56 5.90 7.61
CA ASP A 62 2.33 6.85 8.40
C ASP A 62 3.84 6.65 8.18
N LYS A 63 4.59 7.72 7.94
CA LYS A 63 6.02 7.60 7.59
C LYS A 63 6.91 7.11 8.73
N LYS A 64 6.48 7.26 9.98
CA LYS A 64 7.27 6.91 11.17
C LYS A 64 7.02 5.47 11.60
N THR A 65 5.76 5.05 11.56
CA THR A 65 5.28 3.79 12.14
C THR A 65 4.87 2.77 11.07
N TYR A 66 4.72 3.20 9.82
CA TYR A 66 4.25 2.38 8.70
C TYR A 66 2.89 1.72 8.93
N ARG A 67 2.10 2.25 9.87
CA ARG A 67 0.72 1.82 10.11
C ARG A 67 -0.19 2.45 9.06
N ARG A 68 -1.19 1.69 8.62
CA ARG A 68 -2.20 2.21 7.70
C ARG A 68 -3.04 3.28 8.38
N VAL A 69 -3.26 4.39 7.69
CA VAL A 69 -4.15 5.48 8.11
C VAL A 69 -5.25 5.69 7.08
N PHE A 70 -6.42 6.15 7.53
CA PHE A 70 -7.62 6.29 6.69
C PHE A 70 -7.99 7.75 6.38
N ALA A 71 -7.34 8.71 7.02
CA ALA A 71 -7.42 10.13 6.69
C ALA A 71 -6.10 10.57 6.06
N LYS A 72 -6.16 11.43 5.03
CA LYS A 72 -5.04 12.32 4.72
C LYS A 72 -5.00 13.32 5.88
N SER A 73 -4.04 13.19 6.81
CA SER A 73 -3.75 14.30 7.71
C SER A 73 -3.15 15.45 6.92
#